data_AF-J6DWF4-F1
#
_entry.id   AF-J6DWF4-F1
#
_cell.length_a   1.000
_cell.length_b   1.000
_cell.length_c   1.000
_cell.angle_alpha   90.00
_cell.angle_beta   90.00
_cell.angle_gamma   90.00
#
_symmetry.space_group_name_H-M   'P 1'
#
loop_
_entity.id
_entity.type
_entity.pdbx_description
1 polymer ?
#
loop_
_entity_poly.entity_id
_entity_poly.type
_entity_poly.pdbx_seq_one_letter_code
_entity_poly.pdbx_strand_id
1 'polypeptide(L)'
;MIHLLLQQYVAANFQRKIGARPNRERFLLIDQSIKNNLAPISGEMSVPKVGMEPLRRKALVDAALRVIGDHGSLAVTMSDIARQAGVSPALAHHYFGSKEQLLIETIRSLLRQLRSDTVAALRAAKTPRARLSAVIRISFHADQFAPDTIAAWLAFYAEAQRSEETRRFLVIYASRLRSNLLADLKRLVPADAAERIAEGAAAMIDGLYIRQSLKSAPIGIEASIALTEDYLNALLASVSPSPQRVKAETAAPSSGPTGHSGVEPLVSTRPLDPPGERGKPHRTTQGQMT
;
A
#
# COMPACT_ATOMS: atom_id res chain seq x y z
N MET A 1 -13.90 21.05 6.82
CA MET A 1 -12.98 22.04 7.42
C MET A 1 -11.71 21.40 8.00
N ILE A 2 -11.81 20.36 8.83
CA ILE A 2 -10.64 19.64 9.42
C ILE A 2 -9.72 19.00 8.35
N HIS A 3 -10.28 18.45 7.26
CA HIS A 3 -9.50 17.88 6.16
C HIS A 3 -8.61 18.91 5.42
N LEU A 4 -9.12 20.12 5.22
CA LEU A 4 -8.37 21.23 4.59
C LEU A 4 -7.27 21.76 5.51
N LEU A 5 -7.53 21.80 6.82
CA LEU A 5 -6.54 22.17 7.82
C LEU A 5 -5.43 21.13 7.95
N LEU A 6 -5.75 19.83 7.83
CA LEU A 6 -4.74 18.76 7.81
C LEU A 6 -3.85 18.87 6.56
N GLN A 7 -4.43 19.17 5.40
CA GLN A 7 -3.68 19.37 4.15
C GLN A 7 -2.77 20.60 4.21
N GLN A 8 -3.27 21.72 4.72
CA GLN A 8 -2.45 22.92 4.90
C GLN A 8 -1.37 22.72 5.97
N TYR A 9 -1.64 21.96 7.02
CA TYR A 9 -0.66 21.65 8.07
C TYR A 9 0.47 20.75 7.58
N VAL A 10 0.15 19.74 6.76
CA VAL A 10 1.15 18.87 6.11
C VAL A 10 1.99 19.69 5.12
N ALA A 11 1.37 20.50 4.26
CA ALA A 11 2.09 21.34 3.29
C ALA A 11 2.97 22.42 3.96
N ALA A 12 2.49 23.06 5.04
CA ALA A 12 3.19 24.16 5.70
C ALA A 12 4.35 23.70 6.61
N ASN A 13 4.23 22.53 7.26
CA ASN A 13 5.34 21.98 8.06
C ASN A 13 6.43 21.34 7.20
N PHE A 14 6.05 20.85 6.03
CA PHE A 14 6.94 20.24 5.07
C PHE A 14 7.94 21.24 4.46
N GLN A 15 7.49 22.46 4.14
CA GLN A 15 8.37 23.54 3.65
C GLN A 15 9.32 24.11 4.72
N ARG A 16 8.95 24.08 6.00
CA ARG A 16 9.77 24.68 7.08
C ARG A 16 10.99 23.85 7.51
N LYS A 17 11.09 22.58 7.12
CA LYS A 17 12.07 21.64 7.73
C LYS A 17 13.18 21.15 6.81
N ILE A 18 13.20 21.57 5.54
CA ILE A 18 14.25 21.20 4.54
C ILE A 18 15.46 22.17 4.60
N GLY A 19 15.53 23.05 5.61
CA GLY A 19 16.67 23.96 5.83
C GLY A 19 17.98 23.29 6.27
N ALA A 20 17.99 21.97 6.51
CA ALA A 20 19.19 21.23 6.90
C ALA A 20 19.62 20.28 5.77
N ARG A 21 20.65 20.68 5.00
CA ARG A 21 21.25 19.88 3.92
C ARG A 21 21.90 18.61 4.49
N PRO A 22 21.59 17.39 3.99
CA PRO A 22 22.35 16.20 4.36
C PRO A 22 23.69 16.14 3.61
N ASN A 23 24.68 15.54 4.27
CA ASN A 23 26.07 15.45 3.87
C ASN A 23 26.25 14.71 2.51
N ARG A 24 26.90 15.37 1.55
CA ARG A 24 27.02 14.99 0.12
C ARG A 24 28.00 13.83 -0.16
N GLU A 25 28.70 13.31 0.84
CA GLU A 25 29.94 12.56 0.59
C GLU A 25 29.80 11.03 0.46
N ARG A 26 28.66 10.41 0.82
CA ARG A 26 28.56 8.94 0.85
C ARG A 26 28.02 8.24 -0.41
N PHE A 27 27.54 8.97 -1.42
CA PHE A 27 26.95 8.38 -2.64
C PHE A 27 27.73 8.66 -3.94
N LEU A 28 28.88 9.33 -3.86
CA LEU A 28 29.70 9.70 -5.03
C LEU A 28 30.42 8.53 -5.71
N LEU A 29 30.49 7.35 -5.08
CA LEU A 29 31.28 6.23 -5.61
C LEU A 29 30.63 5.48 -6.78
N ILE A 30 29.30 5.55 -6.94
CA ILE A 30 28.62 5.00 -8.13
C ILE A 30 28.59 6.02 -9.29
N ASP A 31 28.72 7.31 -8.99
CA ASP A 31 28.46 8.43 -9.91
C ASP A 31 29.68 8.77 -10.80
N GLN A 32 30.91 8.59 -10.31
CA GLN A 32 32.14 8.88 -11.06
C GLN A 32 32.32 8.00 -12.31
N SER A 33 31.97 6.71 -12.25
CA SER A 33 32.11 5.82 -13.41
C SER A 33 31.08 6.11 -14.51
N ILE A 34 29.91 6.66 -14.16
CA ILE A 34 28.87 7.04 -15.13
C ILE A 34 29.22 8.40 -15.74
N LYS A 35 29.66 9.37 -14.92
CA LYS A 35 30.11 10.70 -15.38
C LYS A 35 31.35 10.65 -16.26
N ASN A 36 32.34 9.81 -15.93
CA ASN A 36 33.57 9.68 -16.74
C ASN A 36 33.32 9.05 -18.12
N ASN A 37 32.23 8.28 -18.29
CA ASN A 37 31.78 7.76 -19.59
C ASN A 37 30.82 8.72 -20.34
N LEU A 38 30.58 9.92 -19.82
CA LEU A 38 29.62 10.91 -20.33
C LEU A 38 30.26 12.27 -20.67
N ALA A 39 31.58 12.37 -20.78
CA ALA A 39 32.25 13.58 -21.29
C ALA A 39 31.74 13.95 -22.71
N PRO A 40 31.64 15.25 -23.07
CA PRO A 40 30.85 15.68 -24.20
C PRO A 40 31.53 15.32 -25.53
N ILE A 41 30.89 14.43 -26.29
CA ILE A 41 31.15 14.32 -27.73
C ILE A 41 30.50 15.55 -28.36
N SER A 42 31.31 16.58 -28.59
CA SER A 42 30.93 17.75 -29.37
C SER A 42 30.56 17.30 -30.79
N GLY A 43 29.28 17.46 -31.12
CA GLY A 43 28.81 17.58 -32.51
C GLY A 43 28.89 16.33 -33.38
N GLU A 44 28.17 15.27 -33.03
CA GLU A 44 27.68 14.29 -34.02
C GLU A 44 26.52 13.50 -33.39
N MET A 45 25.44 13.26 -34.15
CA MET A 45 24.26 12.52 -33.70
C MET A 45 24.64 11.07 -33.36
N SER A 46 25.13 10.82 -32.15
CA SER A 46 25.49 9.47 -31.72
C SER A 46 24.23 8.70 -31.35
N VAL A 47 23.85 7.75 -32.21
CA VAL A 47 22.88 6.70 -31.90
C VAL A 47 23.27 6.05 -30.55
N PRO A 48 22.35 5.87 -29.59
CA PRO A 48 22.70 5.27 -28.31
C PRO A 48 23.23 3.85 -28.53
N LYS A 49 24.45 3.54 -28.08
CA LYS A 49 24.95 2.16 -28.02
C LYS A 49 23.92 1.30 -27.29
N VAL A 50 23.48 0.20 -27.90
CA VAL A 50 22.31 -0.63 -27.52
C VAL A 50 22.31 -1.13 -26.05
N GLY A 51 23.41 -0.99 -25.29
CA GLY A 51 23.47 -1.26 -23.84
C GLY A 51 23.33 -0.04 -22.90
N MET A 52 23.37 1.19 -23.42
CA MET A 52 23.36 2.42 -22.60
C MET A 52 21.95 2.94 -22.30
N GLU A 53 20.95 2.53 -23.09
CA GLU A 53 19.57 2.99 -22.89
C GLU A 53 19.01 2.59 -21.50
N PRO A 54 19.07 1.31 -21.06
CA PRO A 54 18.54 0.94 -19.75
C PRO A 54 19.23 1.67 -18.59
N LEU A 55 20.55 1.87 -18.70
CA LEU A 55 21.34 2.61 -17.71
C LEU A 55 20.92 4.08 -17.65
N ARG A 56 20.74 4.73 -18.80
CA ARG A 56 20.29 6.13 -18.86
C ARG A 56 18.87 6.31 -18.36
N ARG A 57 17.95 5.39 -18.70
CA ARG A 57 16.58 5.40 -18.17
C ARG A 57 16.59 5.25 -16.65
N LYS A 58 17.39 4.35 -16.11
CA LYS A 58 17.59 4.20 -14.65
C LYS A 58 18.14 5.48 -14.03
N ALA A 59 19.17 6.09 -14.62
CA ALA A 59 19.78 7.32 -14.10
C ALA A 59 18.77 8.48 -14.02
N LEU A 60 17.89 8.62 -15.02
CA LEU A 60 16.82 9.61 -15.05
C LEU A 60 15.74 9.33 -13.99
N VAL A 61 15.37 8.07 -13.78
CA VAL A 61 14.43 7.67 -12.71
C VAL A 61 15.01 7.93 -11.32
N ASP A 62 16.27 7.55 -11.09
CA ASP A 62 16.95 7.79 -9.82
C ASP A 62 17.14 9.30 -9.57
N ALA A 63 17.39 10.08 -10.62
CA ALA A 63 17.42 11.53 -10.54
C ALA A 63 16.05 12.13 -10.23
N ALA A 64 14.98 11.65 -10.87
CA ALA A 64 13.62 12.09 -10.57
C ALA A 64 13.28 11.87 -9.11
N LEU A 65 13.59 10.68 -8.57
CA LEU A 65 13.40 10.35 -7.16
C LEU A 65 14.10 11.35 -6.23
N ARG A 66 15.37 11.68 -6.50
CA ARG A 66 16.13 12.69 -5.74
C ARG A 66 15.54 14.09 -5.83
N VAL A 67 15.17 14.54 -7.03
CA VAL A 67 14.60 15.89 -7.21
C VAL A 67 13.25 15.99 -6.49
N ILE A 68 12.42 14.94 -6.55
CA ILE A 68 11.19 14.84 -5.76
C ILE A 68 11.51 14.83 -4.27
N GLY A 69 12.58 14.14 -3.84
CA GLY A 69 13.09 14.16 -2.47
C GLY A 69 13.39 15.56 -1.96
N ASP A 70 14.18 16.30 -2.73
CA ASP A 70 14.67 17.64 -2.38
C ASP A 70 13.55 18.69 -2.38
N HIS A 71 12.66 18.67 -3.38
CA HIS A 71 11.54 19.62 -3.50
C HIS A 71 10.32 19.18 -2.68
N GLY A 72 10.26 17.88 -2.44
CA GLY A 72 9.21 17.24 -1.69
C GLY A 72 7.83 17.24 -2.36
N SER A 73 7.78 17.50 -3.66
CA SER A 73 6.56 17.53 -4.43
C SER A 73 6.81 17.00 -5.83
N LEU A 74 5.74 16.66 -6.55
CA LEU A 74 5.81 16.32 -7.97
C LEU A 74 5.84 17.55 -8.88
N ALA A 75 5.87 18.76 -8.31
CA ALA A 75 5.96 20.04 -9.04
C ALA A 75 7.41 20.35 -9.46
N VAL A 76 8.09 19.35 -10.02
CA VAL A 76 9.45 19.45 -10.55
C VAL A 76 9.40 19.64 -12.06
N THR A 77 10.48 20.15 -12.67
CA THR A 77 10.56 20.26 -14.14
C THR A 77 11.40 19.15 -14.75
N MET A 78 11.18 18.87 -16.03
CA MET A 78 12.01 17.93 -16.78
C MET A 78 13.48 18.39 -16.81
N SER A 79 13.70 19.70 -16.85
CA SER A 79 15.03 20.32 -16.79
C SER A 79 15.72 20.10 -15.46
N ASP A 80 15.00 20.16 -14.33
CA ASP A 80 15.57 19.87 -13.01
C ASP A 80 16.05 18.41 -12.94
N ILE A 81 15.25 17.49 -13.45
CA ILE A 81 15.57 16.06 -13.46
C ILE A 81 16.76 15.77 -14.39
N ALA A 82 16.75 16.34 -15.59
CA ALA A 82 17.84 16.17 -16.55
C ALA A 82 19.17 16.72 -15.98
N ARG A 83 19.13 17.90 -15.35
CA ARG A 83 20.28 18.48 -14.64
C ARG A 83 20.77 17.58 -13.52
N GLN A 84 19.87 17.02 -12.71
CA GLN A 84 20.22 16.07 -11.64
C GLN A 84 20.82 14.77 -12.18
N ALA A 85 20.40 14.31 -13.36
CA ALA A 85 20.93 13.14 -14.04
C ALA A 85 22.22 13.41 -14.83
N GLY A 86 22.65 14.66 -14.96
CA GLY A 86 23.81 15.03 -15.77
C GLY A 86 23.61 14.89 -17.28
N VAL A 87 22.36 15.03 -17.76
CA VAL A 87 22.01 14.93 -19.19
C VAL A 87 21.27 16.17 -19.68
N SER A 88 21.16 16.34 -21.01
CA SER A 88 20.37 17.43 -21.58
C SER A 88 18.86 17.18 -21.44
N PRO A 89 18.03 18.23 -21.30
CA PRO A 89 16.56 18.09 -21.28
C PRO A 89 16.02 17.40 -22.54
N ALA A 90 16.59 17.68 -23.71
CA ALA A 90 16.22 17.03 -24.97
C ALA A 90 16.44 15.51 -24.92
N LEU A 91 17.55 15.06 -24.32
CA LEU A 91 17.82 13.63 -24.15
C LEU A 91 16.85 12.97 -23.14
N ALA A 92 16.49 13.69 -22.07
CA ALA A 92 15.48 13.20 -21.14
C ALA A 92 14.11 13.04 -21.83
N HIS A 93 13.70 14.02 -22.64
CA HIS A 93 12.48 13.95 -23.45
C HIS A 93 12.53 12.83 -24.49
N HIS A 94 13.70 12.54 -25.07
CA HIS A 94 13.86 11.40 -25.97
C HIS A 94 13.55 10.05 -25.28
N TYR A 95 13.99 9.85 -24.03
CA TYR A 95 13.75 8.59 -23.32
C TYR A 95 12.35 8.41 -22.75
N PHE A 96 11.73 9.50 -22.31
CA PHE A 96 10.48 9.45 -21.54
C PHE A 96 9.32 10.22 -22.16
N GLY A 97 9.50 10.94 -23.27
CA GLY A 97 8.46 11.75 -23.91
C GLY A 97 8.08 12.98 -23.09
N SER A 98 7.45 12.75 -21.93
CA SER A 98 7.00 13.80 -21.01
C SER A 98 7.52 13.60 -19.58
N LYS A 99 7.41 14.66 -18.78
CA LYS A 99 7.70 14.62 -17.34
C LYS A 99 6.79 13.61 -16.65
N GLU A 100 5.50 13.62 -17.00
CA GLU A 100 4.47 12.78 -16.38
C GLU A 100 4.82 11.29 -16.56
N GLN A 101 5.25 10.90 -17.77
CA GLN A 101 5.70 9.53 -18.05
C GLN A 101 6.95 9.14 -17.24
N LEU A 102 7.89 10.06 -17.03
CA LEU A 102 9.05 9.84 -16.15
C LEU A 102 8.65 9.69 -14.68
N LEU A 103 7.72 10.52 -14.18
CA LEU A 103 7.21 10.42 -12.81
C LEU A 103 6.48 9.09 -12.59
N ILE A 104 5.66 8.67 -13.55
CA ILE A 104 4.98 7.37 -13.51
C ILE A 104 5.99 6.22 -13.47
N GLU A 105 7.03 6.26 -14.30
CA GLU A 105 8.06 5.22 -14.28
C GLU A 105 8.86 5.22 -12.97
N THR A 106 9.05 6.39 -12.37
CA THR A 106 9.69 6.53 -11.06
C THR A 106 8.89 5.83 -9.97
N ILE A 107 7.56 6.05 -9.92
CA ILE A 107 6.66 5.34 -9.01
C ILE A 107 6.67 3.83 -9.27
N ARG A 108 6.63 3.40 -10.54
CA ARG A 108 6.73 1.98 -10.90
C ARG A 108 8.04 1.36 -10.46
N SER A 109 9.14 2.10 -10.53
CA SER A 109 10.45 1.65 -10.04
C SER A 109 10.42 1.38 -8.53
N LEU A 110 9.89 2.32 -7.73
CA LEU A 110 9.72 2.13 -6.28
C LEU A 110 8.86 0.91 -5.95
N LEU A 111 7.72 0.75 -6.63
CA LEU A 111 6.83 -0.39 -6.43
C LEU A 111 7.47 -1.73 -6.85
N ARG A 112 8.34 -1.73 -7.87
CA ARG A 112 9.10 -2.93 -8.26
C ARG A 112 10.15 -3.29 -7.22
N GLN A 113 10.86 -2.31 -6.68
CA GLN A 113 11.85 -2.52 -5.63
C GLN A 113 11.19 -3.13 -4.39
N LEU A 114 10.14 -2.48 -3.87
CA LEU A 114 9.38 -2.98 -2.71
C LEU A 114 8.84 -4.41 -2.95
N ARG A 115 8.36 -4.71 -4.17
CA ARG A 115 7.92 -6.06 -4.52
C ARG A 115 9.09 -7.06 -4.48
N SER A 116 10.25 -6.71 -5.02
CA SER A 116 11.44 -7.57 -5.02
C SER A 116 11.84 -7.93 -3.60
N ASP A 117 11.91 -6.93 -2.72
CA ASP A 117 12.28 -7.11 -1.32
C ASP A 117 11.25 -7.96 -0.57
N THR A 118 9.96 -7.73 -0.85
CA THR A 118 8.86 -8.55 -0.33
C THR A 118 8.99 -10.01 -0.75
N VAL A 119 9.24 -10.28 -2.03
CA VAL A 119 9.41 -11.65 -2.54
C VAL A 119 10.61 -12.33 -1.91
N ALA A 120 11.73 -11.62 -1.76
CA ALA A 120 12.94 -12.16 -1.16
C ALA A 120 12.70 -12.60 0.30
N ALA A 121 12.09 -11.75 1.13
CA ALA A 121 11.83 -12.10 2.52
C ALA A 121 10.78 -13.21 2.67
N LEU A 122 9.74 -13.19 1.82
CA LEU A 122 8.72 -14.23 1.80
C LEU A 122 9.31 -15.61 1.44
N ARG A 123 10.34 -15.67 0.58
CA ARG A 123 11.07 -16.91 0.27
C ARG A 123 11.92 -17.40 1.43
N ALA A 124 12.48 -16.50 2.24
CA ALA A 124 13.29 -16.86 3.40
C ALA A 124 12.44 -17.36 4.60
N ALA A 125 11.20 -16.91 4.71
CA ALA A 125 10.30 -17.27 5.80
C ALA A 125 9.61 -18.64 5.59
N LYS A 126 9.76 -19.54 6.56
CA LYS A 126 9.36 -20.96 6.44
C LYS A 126 7.94 -21.29 6.92
N THR A 127 7.30 -20.41 7.69
CA THR A 127 5.96 -20.63 8.25
C THR A 127 5.01 -19.50 7.85
N PRO A 128 3.68 -19.73 7.79
CA PRO A 128 2.73 -18.66 7.51
C PRO A 128 2.87 -17.48 8.48
N ARG A 129 3.08 -17.75 9.77
CA ARG A 129 3.31 -16.71 10.78
C ARG A 129 4.60 -15.93 10.55
N ALA A 130 5.69 -16.59 10.18
CA ALA A 130 6.96 -15.92 9.87
C ALA A 130 6.85 -15.07 8.58
N ARG A 131 6.05 -15.52 7.61
CA ARG A 131 5.78 -14.76 6.39
C ARG A 131 4.98 -13.49 6.66
N LEU A 132 4.01 -13.53 7.58
CA LEU A 132 3.31 -12.33 8.07
C LEU A 132 4.29 -11.33 8.72
N SER A 133 5.17 -11.81 9.60
CA SER A 133 6.24 -10.97 10.17
C SER A 133 7.14 -10.37 9.11
N ALA A 134 7.50 -11.14 8.07
CA ALA A 134 8.35 -10.66 6.99
C ALA A 134 7.68 -9.48 6.26
N VAL A 135 6.40 -9.59 5.92
CA VAL A 135 5.64 -8.51 5.28
C VAL A 135 5.63 -7.26 6.17
N ILE A 136 5.35 -7.40 7.47
CA ILE A 136 5.35 -6.28 8.42
C ILE A 136 6.74 -5.61 8.43
N ARG A 137 7.81 -6.38 8.65
CA ARG A 137 9.17 -5.84 8.76
C ARG A 137 9.65 -5.11 7.50
N ILE A 138 9.31 -5.61 6.31
CA ILE A 138 9.68 -4.98 5.04
C ILE A 138 9.04 -3.61 4.89
N SER A 139 7.78 -3.46 5.31
CA SER A 139 7.10 -2.16 5.29
C SER A 139 7.79 -1.11 6.17
N PHE A 140 8.63 -1.55 7.11
CA PHE A 140 9.38 -0.70 8.02
C PHE A 140 10.90 -0.74 7.79
N HIS A 141 11.38 -1.33 6.68
CA HIS A 141 12.81 -1.41 6.38
C HIS A 141 13.45 -0.02 6.23
N ALA A 142 14.75 0.10 6.52
CA ALA A 142 15.45 1.39 6.49
C ALA A 142 15.32 2.11 5.13
N ASP A 143 15.32 1.37 4.03
CA ASP A 143 15.17 1.93 2.67
C ASP A 143 13.81 2.61 2.44
N GLN A 144 12.76 2.15 3.13
CA GLN A 144 11.44 2.77 3.10
C GLN A 144 11.41 4.13 3.81
N PHE A 145 12.39 4.37 4.68
CA PHE A 145 12.59 5.59 5.45
C PHE A 145 13.78 6.43 4.96
N ALA A 146 14.35 6.10 3.80
CA ALA A 146 15.27 7.02 3.14
C ALA A 146 14.53 8.33 2.82
N PRO A 147 15.16 9.52 2.99
CA PRO A 147 14.50 10.81 2.82
C PRO A 147 13.76 10.95 1.47
N ASP A 148 14.41 10.54 0.39
CA ASP A 148 13.84 10.59 -0.96
C ASP A 148 12.65 9.63 -1.13
N THR A 149 12.72 8.45 -0.52
CA THR A 149 11.63 7.47 -0.52
C THR A 149 10.41 8.01 0.22
N ILE A 150 10.60 8.57 1.42
CA ILE A 150 9.52 9.18 2.21
C ILE A 150 8.86 10.31 1.40
N ALA A 151 9.66 11.24 0.89
CA ALA A 151 9.17 12.37 0.12
C ALA A 151 8.40 11.92 -1.12
N ALA A 152 8.90 10.92 -1.84
CA ALA A 152 8.21 10.37 -3.00
C ALA A 152 6.86 9.74 -2.64
N TRP A 153 6.79 8.94 -1.57
CA TRP A 153 5.52 8.36 -1.11
C TRP A 153 4.52 9.44 -0.69
N LEU A 154 4.96 10.45 0.08
CA LEU A 154 4.10 11.56 0.50
C LEU A 154 3.60 12.40 -0.68
N ALA A 155 4.48 12.74 -1.62
CA ALA A 155 4.12 13.45 -2.83
C ALA A 155 3.13 12.63 -3.69
N PHE A 156 3.32 11.32 -3.73
CA PHE A 156 2.45 10.39 -4.44
C PHE A 156 1.05 10.27 -3.80
N TYR A 157 0.95 10.20 -2.46
CA TYR A 157 -0.35 10.26 -1.76
C TYR A 157 -1.09 11.59 -2.01
N ALA A 158 -0.36 12.70 -2.04
CA ALA A 158 -0.93 14.00 -2.34
C ALA A 158 -1.48 14.06 -3.78
N GLU A 159 -0.72 13.55 -4.75
CA GLU A 159 -1.10 13.59 -6.17
C GLU A 159 -2.25 12.65 -6.51
N ALA A 160 -2.39 11.51 -5.82
CA ALA A 160 -3.47 10.55 -6.04
C ALA A 160 -4.88 11.13 -5.82
N GLN A 161 -4.98 12.28 -5.16
CA GLN A 161 -6.25 13.00 -4.98
C GLN A 161 -6.73 13.71 -6.26
N ARG A 162 -5.81 13.94 -7.21
CA ARG A 162 -6.07 14.71 -8.44
C ARG A 162 -5.81 13.90 -9.72
N SER A 163 -5.01 12.83 -9.64
CA SER A 163 -4.64 11.99 -10.77
C SER A 163 -5.19 10.57 -10.62
N GLU A 164 -6.09 10.16 -11.52
CA GLU A 164 -6.65 8.80 -11.50
C GLU A 164 -5.58 7.74 -11.77
N GLU A 165 -4.65 8.00 -12.67
CA GLU A 165 -3.54 7.09 -12.96
C GLU A 165 -2.66 6.87 -11.71
N THR A 166 -2.35 7.95 -11.00
CA THR A 166 -1.62 7.92 -9.73
C THR A 166 -2.40 7.13 -8.66
N ARG A 167 -3.71 7.37 -8.56
CA ARG A 167 -4.60 6.62 -7.65
C ARG A 167 -4.62 5.13 -7.95
N ARG A 168 -4.60 4.72 -9.22
CA ARG A 168 -4.54 3.29 -9.61
C ARG A 168 -3.28 2.60 -9.07
N PHE A 169 -2.14 3.28 -9.03
CA PHE A 169 -0.92 2.73 -8.44
C PHE A 169 -1.05 2.52 -6.91
N LEU A 170 -1.71 3.43 -6.18
CA LEU A 170 -2.00 3.21 -4.75
C LEU A 170 -2.93 2.02 -4.52
N VAL A 171 -3.96 1.87 -5.36
CA VAL A 171 -4.87 0.71 -5.30
C VAL A 171 -4.09 -0.59 -5.53
N ILE A 172 -3.16 -0.61 -6.50
CA ILE A 172 -2.31 -1.77 -6.77
C ILE A 172 -1.39 -2.08 -5.58
N TYR A 173 -0.78 -1.05 -4.98
CA TYR A 173 0.04 -1.21 -3.77
C TYR A 173 -0.77 -1.81 -2.62
N ALA A 174 -1.90 -1.19 -2.24
CA ALA A 174 -2.74 -1.63 -1.14
C ALA A 174 -3.26 -3.06 -1.37
N SER A 175 -3.69 -3.36 -2.61
CA SER A 175 -4.14 -4.70 -2.98
C SER A 175 -3.04 -5.74 -2.83
N ARG A 176 -1.78 -5.41 -3.17
CA ARG A 176 -0.64 -6.33 -3.02
C ARG A 176 -0.28 -6.57 -1.57
N LEU A 177 -0.21 -5.51 -0.75
CA LEU A 177 0.05 -5.63 0.69
C LEU A 177 -1.00 -6.52 1.35
N ARG A 178 -2.29 -6.22 1.12
CA ARG A 178 -3.41 -7.01 1.62
C ARG A 178 -3.35 -8.47 1.13
N SER A 179 -3.04 -8.70 -0.14
CA SER A 179 -2.96 -10.06 -0.70
C SER A 179 -1.82 -10.88 -0.08
N ASN A 180 -0.66 -10.26 0.15
CA ASN A 180 0.47 -10.91 0.81
C ASN A 180 0.11 -11.35 2.25
N LEU A 181 -0.59 -10.49 3.00
CA LEU A 181 -1.08 -10.82 4.34
C LEU A 181 -2.16 -11.92 4.28
N LEU A 182 -3.15 -11.76 3.40
CA LEU A 182 -4.29 -12.68 3.29
C LEU A 182 -3.86 -14.10 2.92
N ALA A 183 -2.86 -14.25 2.05
CA ALA A 183 -2.38 -15.55 1.60
C ALA A 183 -1.84 -16.43 2.74
N ASP A 184 -1.29 -15.82 3.79
CA ASP A 184 -0.79 -16.51 4.97
C ASP A 184 -1.85 -16.57 6.09
N LEU A 185 -2.69 -15.54 6.24
CA LEU A 185 -3.80 -15.54 7.21
C LEU A 185 -4.86 -16.63 6.93
N LYS A 186 -5.19 -16.90 5.66
CA LYS A 186 -6.13 -17.97 5.28
C LYS A 186 -5.69 -19.37 5.72
N ARG A 187 -4.41 -19.54 6.06
CA ARG A 187 -3.84 -20.80 6.58
C ARG A 187 -3.86 -20.87 8.11
N LEU A 188 -4.21 -19.78 8.79
CA LEU A 188 -4.16 -19.65 10.25
C LEU A 188 -5.54 -19.45 10.87
N VAL A 189 -6.48 -18.84 10.15
CA VAL A 189 -7.81 -18.49 10.64
C VAL A 189 -8.89 -18.69 9.56
N PRO A 190 -10.19 -18.74 9.92
CA PRO A 190 -11.29 -18.75 8.97
C PRO A 190 -11.24 -17.60 7.96
N ALA A 191 -11.79 -17.80 6.76
CA ALA A 191 -11.62 -16.89 5.64
C ALA A 191 -12.16 -15.47 5.89
N ASP A 192 -13.32 -15.35 6.54
CA ASP A 192 -13.92 -14.07 6.88
C ASP A 192 -13.07 -13.28 7.88
N ALA A 193 -12.48 -13.98 8.86
CA ALA A 193 -11.54 -13.38 9.81
C ALA A 193 -10.22 -13.00 9.12
N ALA A 194 -9.70 -13.86 8.24
CA ALA A 194 -8.48 -13.58 7.48
C ALA A 194 -8.59 -12.28 6.67
N GLU A 195 -9.74 -12.04 6.03
CA GLU A 195 -9.99 -10.81 5.28
C GLU A 195 -10.00 -9.57 6.17
N ARG A 196 -10.73 -9.60 7.30
CA ARG A 196 -10.77 -8.49 8.25
C ARG A 196 -9.40 -8.20 8.87
N ILE A 197 -8.66 -9.25 9.27
CA ILE A 197 -7.33 -9.11 9.88
C ILE A 197 -6.35 -8.54 8.85
N ALA A 198 -6.37 -9.01 7.61
CA ALA A 198 -5.50 -8.52 6.53
C ALA A 198 -5.73 -7.03 6.28
N GLU A 199 -7.00 -6.60 6.21
CA GLU A 199 -7.36 -5.19 5.99
C GLU A 199 -6.88 -4.31 7.16
N GLY A 200 -7.17 -4.72 8.40
CA GLY A 200 -6.77 -3.96 9.58
C GLY A 200 -5.25 -3.88 9.76
N ALA A 201 -4.53 -4.97 9.48
CA ALA A 201 -3.06 -4.97 9.53
C ALA A 201 -2.45 -4.09 8.42
N ALA A 202 -2.97 -4.13 7.20
CA ALA A 202 -2.52 -3.26 6.11
C ALA A 202 -2.76 -1.77 6.44
N ALA A 203 -3.95 -1.43 6.94
CA ALA A 203 -4.27 -0.07 7.35
C ALA A 203 -3.39 0.42 8.52
N MET A 204 -3.07 -0.46 9.47
CA MET A 204 -2.15 -0.14 10.58
C MET A 204 -0.73 0.12 10.07
N ILE A 205 -0.22 -0.70 9.15
CA ILE A 205 1.08 -0.52 8.51
C ILE A 205 1.15 0.85 7.83
N ASP A 206 0.19 1.16 6.96
CA ASP A 206 0.18 2.44 6.22
C ASP A 206 0.04 3.64 7.17
N GLY A 207 -0.82 3.54 8.19
CA GLY A 207 -1.02 4.59 9.17
C GLY A 207 0.24 4.86 10.01
N LEU A 208 0.92 3.81 10.47
CA LEU A 208 2.17 3.93 11.21
C LEU A 208 3.30 4.45 10.32
N TYR A 209 3.39 3.98 9.07
CA TYR A 209 4.37 4.48 8.09
C TYR A 209 4.25 6.00 7.91
N ILE A 210 3.02 6.51 7.69
CA ILE A 210 2.78 7.94 7.52
C ILE A 210 3.15 8.71 8.80
N ARG A 211 2.74 8.22 9.97
CA ARG A 211 3.08 8.87 11.26
C ARG A 211 4.59 8.93 11.50
N GLN A 212 5.31 7.86 11.15
CA GLN A 212 6.77 7.84 11.25
C GLN A 212 7.45 8.77 10.26
N SER A 213 7.00 8.73 9.01
CA SER A 213 7.49 9.60 7.93
C SER A 213 7.34 11.08 8.28
N LEU A 214 6.23 11.45 8.92
CA LEU A 214 5.95 12.81 9.35
C LEU A 214 6.55 13.16 10.73
N LYS A 215 7.27 12.22 11.38
CA LYS A 215 7.78 12.37 12.75
C LYS A 215 6.68 12.77 13.75
N SER A 216 5.48 12.27 13.54
CA SER A 216 4.30 12.51 14.39
C SER A 216 3.94 11.30 15.24
N ALA A 217 4.64 10.17 15.09
CA ALA A 217 4.55 9.05 16.01
C ALA A 217 5.33 9.33 17.30
N PRO A 218 4.76 9.06 18.48
CA PRO A 218 5.51 9.10 19.74
C PRO A 218 6.45 7.90 19.91
N ILE A 219 6.37 6.91 19.02
CA ILE A 219 7.09 5.64 19.09
C ILE A 219 8.07 5.50 17.91
N GLY A 220 9.14 4.74 18.09
CA GLY A 220 10.13 4.45 17.04
C GLY A 220 9.71 3.34 16.06
N ILE A 221 10.53 3.10 15.04
CA ILE A 221 10.25 2.11 13.97
C ILE A 221 10.05 0.71 14.55
N GLU A 222 10.96 0.25 15.41
CA GLU A 222 10.85 -1.07 16.06
C GLU A 222 9.57 -1.20 16.90
N ALA A 223 9.16 -0.12 17.59
CA ALA A 223 7.91 -0.11 18.33
C ALA A 223 6.68 -0.13 17.40
N SER A 224 6.79 0.38 16.18
CA SER A 224 5.72 0.30 15.16
C SER A 224 5.58 -1.12 14.61
N ILE A 225 6.71 -1.80 14.40
CA ILE A 225 6.75 -3.23 14.06
C ILE A 225 6.09 -4.03 15.20
N ALA A 226 6.54 -3.82 16.44
CA ALA A 226 6.00 -4.51 17.61
C ALA A 226 4.48 -4.30 17.77
N LEU A 227 4.00 -3.06 17.64
CA LEU A 227 2.56 -2.76 17.71
C LEU A 227 1.76 -3.54 16.67
N THR A 228 2.27 -3.64 15.44
CA THR A 228 1.62 -4.37 14.34
C THR A 228 1.63 -5.89 14.60
N GLU A 229 2.74 -6.41 15.12
CA GLU A 229 2.88 -7.82 15.51
C GLU A 229 1.94 -8.18 16.67
N ASP A 230 1.83 -7.32 17.69
CA ASP A 230 0.96 -7.51 18.84
C ASP A 230 -0.52 -7.49 18.42
N TYR A 231 -0.90 -6.55 17.56
CA TYR A 231 -2.22 -6.51 16.95
C TYR A 231 -2.55 -7.83 16.22
N LEU A 232 -1.62 -8.31 15.40
CA LEU A 232 -1.80 -9.56 14.66
C LEU A 232 -1.91 -10.76 15.61
N ASN A 233 -1.04 -10.85 16.62
CA ASN A 233 -1.04 -11.92 17.61
C ASN A 233 -2.35 -11.96 18.41
N ALA A 234 -2.86 -10.80 18.84
CA ALA A 234 -4.11 -10.69 19.58
C ALA A 234 -5.31 -11.23 18.76
N LEU A 235 -5.37 -10.89 17.46
CA LEU A 235 -6.45 -11.36 16.58
C LEU A 235 -6.31 -12.83 16.20
N LEU A 236 -5.09 -13.33 16.02
CA LEU A 236 -4.87 -14.77 15.82
C LEU A 236 -5.30 -15.57 17.05
N ALA A 237 -5.01 -15.09 18.26
CA ALA A 237 -5.38 -15.76 19.51
C ALA A 237 -6.90 -15.75 19.77
N SER A 238 -7.59 -14.67 19.42
CA SER A 238 -9.05 -14.55 19.64
C SER A 238 -9.88 -15.39 18.66
N VAL A 239 -9.33 -15.69 17.49
CA VAL A 239 -10.02 -16.45 16.42
C VAL A 239 -9.59 -17.91 16.36
N SER A 240 -8.40 -18.24 16.85
CA SER A 240 -7.98 -19.64 16.99
C SER A 240 -8.94 -20.38 17.92
N PRO A 241 -9.37 -21.61 17.59
CA PRO A 241 -10.19 -22.39 18.50
C PRO A 241 -9.40 -22.64 19.79
N SER A 242 -9.75 -21.92 20.85
CA SER A 242 -9.17 -22.12 22.17
C SER A 242 -9.40 -23.57 22.60
N PRO A 243 -8.37 -24.32 23.07
CA PRO A 243 -8.52 -25.69 23.57
C PRO A 243 -9.57 -25.82 24.69
N GLN A 244 -9.86 -24.73 25.40
CA GLN A 244 -10.88 -24.68 26.47
C GLN A 244 -12.32 -24.71 25.94
N ARG A 245 -12.59 -24.26 24.70
CA ARG A 245 -13.96 -24.25 24.15
C ARG A 245 -14.44 -25.65 23.78
N VAL A 246 -13.53 -26.51 23.31
CA VAL A 246 -13.82 -27.91 22.96
C VAL A 246 -14.15 -28.76 24.20
N LYS A 247 -13.56 -28.45 25.37
CA LYS A 247 -13.88 -29.14 26.64
C LYS A 247 -15.24 -28.76 27.22
N ALA A 248 -15.70 -27.53 27.02
CA ALA A 248 -17.00 -27.09 27.53
C ALA A 248 -18.16 -27.74 26.74
N GLU A 249 -17.96 -28.04 25.46
CA GLU A 249 -18.99 -28.60 24.57
C GLU A 249 -19.04 -30.14 24.60
N THR A 250 -17.95 -30.80 25.02
CA THR A 250 -17.90 -32.26 25.22
C THR A 250 -18.35 -32.71 26.63
N ALA A 251 -18.63 -31.78 27.54
CA ALA A 251 -18.98 -32.08 28.93
C ALA A 251 -20.50 -32.04 29.24
N ALA A 252 -21.36 -31.84 28.24
CA ALA A 252 -22.81 -31.95 28.45
C ALA A 252 -23.25 -33.43 28.45
N PRO A 253 -23.83 -33.97 29.54
CA PRO A 253 -24.25 -35.36 29.58
C PRO A 253 -25.57 -35.54 28.82
N SER A 254 -25.62 -36.59 27.99
CA SER A 254 -26.85 -37.09 27.38
C SER A 254 -27.76 -37.68 28.46
N SER A 255 -28.83 -36.99 28.81
CA SER A 255 -29.94 -37.56 29.59
C SER A 255 -31.11 -37.88 28.66
N GLY A 256 -31.26 -39.15 28.29
CA GLY A 256 -32.58 -39.73 28.03
C GLY A 256 -33.33 -39.91 29.36
N PRO A 257 -34.66 -40.11 29.35
CA PRO A 257 -35.14 -41.49 29.21
C PRO A 257 -36.48 -41.68 28.45
N THR A 258 -36.81 -42.96 28.34
CA THR A 258 -37.88 -43.72 27.69
C THR A 258 -39.32 -43.49 28.20
N GLY A 259 -40.29 -43.39 27.24
CA GLY A 259 -41.52 -44.21 27.10
C GLY A 259 -42.70 -44.16 28.10
N HIS A 260 -43.91 -43.79 27.64
CA HIS A 260 -45.11 -44.68 27.55
C HIS A 260 -46.40 -43.98 27.02
N SER A 261 -47.00 -44.63 26.01
CA SER A 261 -48.41 -44.81 25.57
C SER A 261 -49.59 -43.95 26.09
N GLY A 262 -50.46 -43.50 25.15
CA GLY A 262 -51.91 -43.81 25.20
C GLY A 262 -52.98 -42.68 25.24
N VAL A 263 -53.80 -42.63 24.17
CA VAL A 263 -55.25 -42.26 24.08
C VAL A 263 -55.66 -40.82 23.64
N GLU A 264 -56.47 -40.79 22.56
CA GLU A 264 -57.16 -39.73 21.78
C GLU A 264 -58.59 -39.37 22.35
N PRO A 265 -59.52 -38.59 21.72
CA PRO A 265 -59.48 -37.34 20.89
C PRO A 265 -60.66 -36.31 21.20
N LEU A 266 -60.93 -35.37 20.24
CA LEU A 266 -62.06 -34.41 20.02
C LEU A 266 -61.88 -32.94 20.50
N VAL A 267 -62.25 -31.83 19.81
CA VAL A 267 -62.79 -31.50 18.46
C VAL A 267 -62.80 -29.94 18.29
N SER A 268 -62.52 -29.43 17.07
CA SER A 268 -63.05 -28.19 16.38
C SER A 268 -62.93 -26.80 17.05
N THR A 269 -62.47 -25.72 16.40
CA THR A 269 -63.05 -25.07 15.20
C THR A 269 -62.08 -24.13 14.44
N ARG A 270 -61.85 -24.43 13.15
CA ARG A 270 -62.02 -23.59 11.92
C ARG A 270 -61.28 -22.22 11.71
N PRO A 271 -61.21 -21.69 10.46
CA PRO A 271 -59.93 -21.46 9.75
C PRO A 271 -59.67 -20.00 9.31
N LEU A 272 -58.47 -19.71 8.78
CA LEU A 272 -58.12 -18.46 8.10
C LEU A 272 -57.59 -18.74 6.68
N ASP A 273 -58.30 -18.24 5.66
CA ASP A 273 -57.87 -18.19 4.26
C ASP A 273 -56.85 -17.03 4.01
N PRO A 274 -55.94 -17.15 3.01
CA PRO A 274 -55.17 -16.04 2.42
C PRO A 274 -55.74 -15.66 1.01
N PRO A 275 -55.12 -14.80 0.15
CA PRO A 275 -54.09 -13.74 0.30
C PRO A 275 -54.51 -12.37 -0.34
N GLY A 276 -53.72 -11.30 -0.11
CA GLY A 276 -53.90 -9.98 -0.76
C GLY A 276 -52.59 -9.40 -1.33
N GLU A 277 -52.69 -8.70 -2.46
CA GLU A 277 -51.67 -8.57 -3.51
C GLU A 277 -50.61 -7.44 -3.40
N ARG A 278 -49.44 -7.76 -3.96
CA ARG A 278 -48.51 -6.99 -4.83
C ARG A 278 -48.67 -5.45 -4.92
N GLY A 279 -47.66 -4.73 -4.41
CA GLY A 279 -47.28 -3.39 -4.88
C GLY A 279 -45.98 -3.40 -5.68
N LYS A 280 -46.04 -2.98 -6.95
CA LYS A 280 -44.88 -2.56 -7.78
C LYS A 280 -44.90 -1.03 -7.92
N PRO A 281 -43.77 -0.32 -7.88
CA PRO A 281 -43.69 1.02 -8.44
C PRO A 281 -43.17 0.99 -9.89
N HIS A 282 -43.89 1.68 -10.77
CA HIS A 282 -43.57 1.88 -12.19
C HIS A 282 -42.74 3.15 -12.40
N ARG A 283 -41.89 3.08 -13.42
CA ARG A 283 -40.97 4.13 -13.92
C ARG A 283 -41.72 5.38 -14.39
N THR A 284 -41.13 6.53 -14.12
CA THR A 284 -41.43 7.83 -14.75
C THR A 284 -40.71 7.90 -16.11
N THR A 285 -41.46 8.18 -17.17
CA THR A 285 -40.93 8.52 -18.51
C THR A 285 -41.14 10.01 -18.75
N GLN A 286 -40.14 10.65 -19.34
CA GLN A 286 -40.13 12.03 -19.83
C GLN A 286 -41.26 12.32 -20.82
N GLY A 287 -41.80 13.54 -20.74
CA GLY A 287 -42.55 14.21 -21.80
C GLY A 287 -42.11 15.66 -21.89
N GLN A 288 -41.54 16.03 -23.04
CA GLN A 288 -41.27 17.40 -23.48
C GLN A 288 -42.59 18.13 -23.77
N MET A 289 -42.64 19.44 -23.49
CA MET A 289 -43.16 20.51 -24.38
C MET A 289 -43.24 21.83 -23.60
N THR A 290 -42.33 22.76 -23.93
CA THR A 290 -42.57 24.17 -24.35
C THR A 290 -41.22 24.87 -24.41
#